data_AF-A0A2V6AQX4-F1
#
_entry.id   AF-A0A2V6AQX4-F1
#
_cell.length_a   1.000
_cell.length_b   1.000
_cell.length_c   1.000
_cell.angle_alpha   90.00
_cell.angle_beta   90.00
_cell.angle_gamma   90.00
#
_symmetry.space_group_name_H-M   'P 1'
#
loop_
_entity.id
_entity.type
_entity.pdbx_description
1 polymer ?
#
loop_
_entity_poly.entity_id
_entity_poly.type
_entity_poly.pdbx_seq_one_letter_code
_entity_poly.pdbx_strand_id
1 'polypeptide(L)'
;MSDKIENGAGAPPRRRTGSLRPEGGPSPKRPATFRHLAHVPSFRDNPIVFVTTCTHQRRKILGSREYERILREIWQRSADHDGWWVGNYIIMPDHVHLFARPEIGAQRMSDWVQIWKSVSSRRIAAVLLIKPPVWQSEYFDRYLRSSENYSEKWNYVEQNAVRAGLVDLREAWPYSGTIHDLMF
;
A
#
# COMPACT_ATOMS: atom_id res chain seq x y z
N MET A 1 9.42 63.05 -1.03
CA MET A 1 9.48 64.21 -0.11
C MET A 1 9.51 63.65 1.29
N SER A 2 10.59 63.64 2.06
CA SER A 2 11.87 64.34 1.94
C SER A 2 12.91 63.59 2.78
N ASP A 3 14.15 63.55 2.29
CA ASP A 3 15.36 63.28 3.06
C ASP A 3 15.67 64.41 4.06
N LYS A 4 16.41 64.06 5.12
CA LYS A 4 17.53 64.82 5.74
C LYS A 4 18.06 63.98 6.94
N ILE A 5 19.25 63.39 6.88
CA ILE A 5 20.61 63.95 7.06
C ILE A 5 20.86 64.49 8.49
N GLU A 6 21.82 63.89 9.21
CA GLU A 6 23.04 64.51 9.80
C GLU A 6 23.88 63.41 10.49
N ASN A 7 25.12 63.14 10.07
CA ASN A 7 26.41 63.75 10.49
C ASN A 7 26.66 63.61 12.01
N GLY A 8 27.81 63.16 12.54
CA GLY A 8 29.14 62.86 12.02
C GLY A 8 30.16 62.85 13.20
N ALA A 9 31.37 62.32 12.95
CA ALA A 9 32.63 62.43 13.74
C ALA A 9 32.67 61.79 15.16
N GLY A 10 33.77 61.25 15.70
CA GLY A 10 35.18 61.13 15.32
C GLY A 10 35.92 60.26 16.38
N ALA A 11 37.05 59.67 15.98
CA ALA A 11 37.81 58.56 16.60
C ALA A 11 38.85 59.03 17.68
N PRO A 12 39.91 58.28 18.10
CA PRO A 12 40.18 56.83 18.31
C PRO A 12 40.81 56.56 19.73
N PRO A 13 41.87 55.73 19.93
CA PRO A 13 41.79 54.39 20.55
C PRO A 13 42.57 54.25 21.89
N ARG A 14 42.41 53.14 22.63
CA ARG A 14 43.49 52.64 23.53
C ARG A 14 43.41 51.12 23.85
N ARG A 15 44.53 50.49 23.50
CA ARG A 15 45.15 49.18 23.75
C ARG A 15 44.61 48.20 24.81
N ARG A 16 44.44 46.96 24.34
CA ARG A 16 44.91 45.63 24.81
C ARG A 16 45.24 45.41 26.31
N THR A 17 44.52 44.44 26.88
CA THR A 17 44.98 43.30 27.72
C THR A 17 43.97 42.17 27.46
N GLY A 18 44.29 41.00 26.92
CA GLY A 18 45.24 40.03 27.44
C GLY A 18 44.55 39.13 28.48
N SER A 19 43.71 38.18 28.03
CA SER A 19 43.27 37.04 28.86
C SER A 19 42.93 35.85 27.97
N LEU A 20 43.56 34.73 28.29
CA LEU A 20 43.66 33.49 27.53
C LEU A 20 42.34 32.71 27.56
N ARG A 21 41.99 32.10 26.42
CA ARG A 21 40.97 31.04 26.35
C ARG A 21 41.53 29.78 27.03
N PRO A 22 40.76 29.05 27.86
CA PRO A 22 41.12 27.67 28.16
C PRO A 22 40.77 26.80 26.95
N GLU A 23 41.75 26.01 26.56
CA GLU A 23 41.70 24.96 25.55
C GLU A 23 40.58 23.95 25.83
N GLY A 24 39.89 23.53 24.78
CA GLY A 24 38.86 22.50 24.82
C GLY A 24 39.45 21.13 25.13
N GLY A 25 39.17 20.59 26.31
CA GLY A 25 39.28 19.17 26.59
C GLY A 25 38.13 18.40 25.95
N PRO A 26 38.33 17.17 25.43
CA PRO A 26 37.25 16.38 24.86
C PRO A 26 36.28 15.94 25.96
N SER A 27 35.00 16.31 25.83
CA SER A 27 33.91 15.77 26.65
C SER A 27 33.83 14.24 26.50
N PRO A 28 33.57 13.47 27.56
CA PRO A 28 33.38 12.02 27.45
C PRO A 28 32.13 11.74 26.62
N LYS A 29 32.31 11.15 25.43
CA LYS A 29 31.21 10.69 24.59
C LYS A 29 30.54 9.52 25.29
N ARG A 30 29.30 9.73 25.80
CA ARG A 30 28.42 8.63 26.18
C ARG A 30 28.29 7.69 24.96
N PRO A 31 28.35 6.36 25.13
CA PRO A 31 28.08 5.47 24.01
C PRO A 31 26.63 5.73 23.59
N ALA A 32 26.45 6.26 22.38
CA ALA A 32 25.15 6.24 21.74
C ALA A 32 24.81 4.76 21.56
N THR A 33 23.95 4.22 22.42
CA THR A 33 23.19 3.03 22.07
C THR A 33 22.33 3.45 20.89
N PHE A 34 22.87 3.28 19.68
CA PHE A 34 22.05 3.18 18.49
C PHE A 34 21.17 1.97 18.75
N ARG A 35 19.96 2.19 19.27
CA ARG A 35 18.87 1.27 19.01
C ARG A 35 18.85 1.17 17.49
N HIS A 36 19.26 0.02 16.98
CA HIS A 36 19.08 -0.31 15.59
C HIS A 36 17.58 -0.12 15.34
N LEU A 37 17.21 1.02 14.73
CA LEU A 37 15.86 1.20 14.24
C LEU A 37 15.67 0.01 13.32
N ALA A 38 14.69 -0.84 13.60
CA ALA A 38 14.32 -1.92 12.70
C ALA A 38 14.28 -1.30 11.29
N HIS A 39 15.01 -1.90 10.36
CA HIS A 39 15.10 -1.41 9.00
C HIS A 39 13.68 -1.47 8.44
N VAL A 40 12.93 -0.37 8.53
CA VAL A 40 11.60 -0.26 7.93
C VAL A 40 11.87 -0.37 6.43
N PRO A 41 11.51 -1.48 5.77
CA PRO A 41 11.79 -1.61 4.35
C PRO A 41 11.14 -0.42 3.66
N SER A 42 11.90 0.27 2.83
CA SER A 42 11.35 1.42 2.14
C SER A 42 10.15 0.95 1.32
N PHE A 43 9.16 1.81 1.09
CA PHE A 43 8.10 1.57 0.11
C PHE A 43 8.63 1.14 -1.29
N ARG A 44 9.94 1.36 -1.56
CA ARG A 44 10.61 0.95 -2.79
C ARG A 44 11.01 -0.53 -2.81
N ASP A 45 11.20 -1.15 -1.65
CA ASP A 45 11.70 -2.53 -1.58
C ASP A 45 10.56 -3.54 -1.82
N ASN A 46 9.34 -3.21 -1.39
CA ASN A 46 8.14 -4.04 -1.56
C ASN A 46 6.92 -3.16 -1.92
N PRO A 47 6.75 -2.76 -3.19
CA PRO A 47 5.67 -1.86 -3.59
C PRO A 47 4.30 -2.54 -3.52
N ILE A 48 3.26 -1.77 -3.13
CA ILE A 48 1.88 -2.22 -3.21
C ILE A 48 1.47 -2.27 -4.68
N VAL A 49 0.87 -3.38 -5.10
CA VAL A 49 0.27 -3.56 -6.42
C VAL A 49 -1.25 -3.59 -6.31
N PHE A 50 -1.90 -2.90 -7.25
CA PHE A 50 -3.34 -2.99 -7.49
C PHE A 50 -3.59 -4.01 -8.60
N VAL A 51 -4.36 -5.06 -8.31
CA VAL A 51 -4.67 -6.14 -9.25
C VAL A 51 -6.16 -6.17 -9.54
N THR A 52 -6.50 -6.40 -10.82
CA THR A 52 -7.86 -6.65 -11.28
C THR A 52 -7.93 -7.96 -12.05
N THR A 53 -8.85 -8.85 -11.69
CA THR A 53 -9.12 -10.05 -12.49
C THR A 53 -10.59 -10.14 -12.81
N CYS A 54 -10.94 -10.38 -14.08
CA CYS A 54 -12.32 -10.53 -14.51
C CYS A 54 -12.71 -12.01 -14.62
N THR A 55 -13.99 -12.30 -14.41
CA THR A 55 -14.57 -13.59 -14.74
C THR A 55 -14.54 -13.81 -16.25
N HIS A 56 -14.49 -15.07 -16.66
CA HIS A 56 -14.55 -15.43 -18.08
C HIS A 56 -15.79 -14.83 -18.73
N GLN A 57 -15.62 -14.16 -19.87
CA GLN A 57 -16.69 -13.43 -20.59
C GLN A 57 -17.46 -12.43 -19.71
N ARG A 58 -16.85 -11.95 -18.61
CA ARG A 58 -17.49 -11.04 -17.64
C ARG A 58 -18.82 -11.58 -17.10
N ARG A 59 -18.93 -12.90 -16.91
CA ARG A 59 -20.09 -13.52 -16.26
C ARG A 59 -20.28 -12.96 -14.85
N LYS A 60 -21.50 -12.54 -14.51
CA LYS A 60 -21.86 -11.97 -13.20
C LYS A 60 -22.09 -13.05 -12.13
N ILE A 61 -21.03 -13.80 -11.81
CA ILE A 61 -21.10 -14.98 -10.94
C ILE A 61 -20.48 -14.77 -9.55
N LEU A 62 -19.99 -13.57 -9.22
CA LEU A 62 -19.29 -13.30 -7.96
C LEU A 62 -20.16 -12.61 -6.88
N GLY A 63 -21.47 -12.56 -7.06
CA GLY A 63 -22.39 -11.82 -6.16
C GLY A 63 -22.88 -12.60 -4.94
N SER A 64 -22.09 -13.51 -4.36
CA SER A 64 -22.51 -14.33 -3.20
C SER A 64 -21.47 -14.33 -2.08
N ARG A 65 -21.96 -14.46 -0.83
CA ARG A 65 -21.11 -14.61 0.36
C ARG A 65 -20.22 -15.85 0.31
N GLU A 66 -20.63 -16.89 -0.40
CA GLU A 66 -19.82 -18.11 -0.52
C GLU A 66 -18.56 -17.86 -1.36
N TYR A 67 -18.65 -17.10 -2.46
CA TYR A 67 -17.46 -16.81 -3.29
C TYR A 67 -16.52 -15.85 -2.59
N GLU A 68 -17.07 -14.85 -1.90
CA GLU A 68 -16.28 -14.00 -1.03
C GLU A 68 -15.50 -14.85 -0.02
N ARG A 69 -16.18 -15.74 0.72
CA ARG A 69 -15.51 -16.60 1.71
C ARG A 69 -14.39 -17.43 1.08
N ILE A 70 -14.63 -18.05 -0.07
CA ILE A 70 -13.61 -18.82 -0.80
C ILE A 70 -12.38 -17.97 -1.10
N LEU A 71 -12.57 -16.77 -1.65
CA LEU A 71 -11.47 -15.88 -2.01
C LEU A 71 -10.71 -15.38 -0.79
N ARG A 72 -11.43 -14.92 0.24
CA ARG A 72 -10.83 -14.48 1.51
C ARG A 72 -9.97 -15.57 2.14
N GLU A 73 -10.45 -16.82 2.18
CA GLU A 73 -9.68 -17.94 2.73
C GLU A 73 -8.39 -18.24 1.94
N ILE A 74 -8.41 -18.06 0.61
CA ILE A 74 -7.22 -18.27 -0.22
C ILE A 74 -6.23 -17.12 0.01
N TRP A 75 -6.70 -15.88 -0.02
CA TRP A 75 -5.88 -14.68 0.19
C TRP A 75 -5.31 -14.58 1.61
N GLN A 76 -6.04 -15.03 2.62
CA GLN A 76 -5.57 -15.08 4.01
C GLN A 76 -4.34 -15.97 4.17
N ARG A 77 -4.20 -16.98 3.31
CA ARG A 77 -3.13 -17.97 3.34
C ARG A 77 -1.98 -17.64 2.38
N SER A 78 -2.15 -16.68 1.47
CA SER A 78 -1.14 -16.42 0.43
C SER A 78 0.13 -15.77 0.97
N ALA A 79 0.07 -15.12 2.15
CA ALA A 79 1.27 -14.61 2.81
C ALA A 79 2.20 -15.78 3.15
N ASP A 80 1.72 -16.77 3.89
CA ASP A 80 2.53 -17.90 4.36
C ASP A 80 2.97 -18.87 3.23
N HIS A 81 2.15 -19.02 2.18
CA HIS A 81 2.42 -19.98 1.10
C HIS A 81 3.15 -19.38 -0.11
N ASP A 82 2.87 -18.13 -0.44
CA ASP A 82 3.31 -17.50 -1.69
C ASP A 82 4.16 -16.24 -1.47
N GLY A 83 4.24 -15.74 -0.23
CA GLY A 83 4.89 -14.47 0.13
C GLY A 83 4.08 -13.24 -0.25
N TRP A 84 2.78 -13.38 -0.51
CA TRP A 84 1.91 -12.28 -0.95
C TRP A 84 0.87 -11.91 0.09
N TRP A 85 0.99 -10.70 0.62
CA TRP A 85 0.07 -10.11 1.57
C TRP A 85 -1.05 -9.40 0.82
N VAL A 86 -2.29 -9.87 0.98
CA VAL A 86 -3.47 -9.21 0.40
C VAL A 86 -4.02 -8.17 1.39
N GLY A 87 -4.29 -6.96 0.90
CA GLY A 87 -4.84 -5.86 1.67
C GLY A 87 -6.33 -5.70 1.46
N ASN A 88 -6.72 -4.47 1.11
CA ASN A 88 -8.10 -4.15 0.79
C ASN A 88 -8.52 -4.81 -0.53
N TYR A 89 -9.77 -5.25 -0.59
CA TYR A 89 -10.37 -5.85 -1.77
C TYR A 89 -11.83 -5.43 -1.92
N ILE A 90 -12.31 -5.46 -3.16
CA ILE A 90 -13.74 -5.39 -3.50
C ILE A 90 -14.05 -6.43 -4.59
N ILE A 91 -15.10 -7.19 -4.36
CA ILE A 91 -15.62 -8.17 -5.31
C ILE A 91 -16.82 -7.54 -5.99
N MET A 92 -16.70 -7.32 -7.29
CA MET A 92 -17.77 -6.88 -8.17
C MET A 92 -18.42 -8.11 -8.81
N PRO A 93 -19.63 -8.03 -9.38
CA PRO A 93 -20.33 -9.20 -9.90
C PRO A 93 -19.53 -10.04 -10.93
N ASP A 94 -18.69 -9.39 -11.73
CA ASP A 94 -17.92 -10.00 -12.83
C ASP A 94 -16.39 -9.79 -12.74
N HIS A 95 -15.88 -9.19 -11.66
CA HIS A 95 -14.44 -9.00 -11.46
C HIS A 95 -14.11 -8.74 -9.99
N VAL A 96 -12.83 -8.84 -9.64
CA VAL A 96 -12.34 -8.42 -8.32
C VAL A 96 -11.26 -7.38 -8.50
N HIS A 97 -11.20 -6.45 -7.55
CA HIS A 97 -10.08 -5.56 -7.34
C HIS A 97 -9.47 -5.87 -5.98
N LEU A 98 -8.15 -5.95 -5.91
CA LEU A 98 -7.43 -6.18 -4.66
C LEU A 98 -6.09 -5.45 -4.68
N PHE A 99 -5.64 -5.10 -3.49
CA PHE A 99 -4.30 -4.59 -3.26
C PHE A 99 -3.46 -5.68 -2.64
N ALA A 100 -2.20 -5.78 -3.04
CA ALA A 100 -1.30 -6.76 -2.45
C ALA A 100 0.13 -6.22 -2.35
N ARG A 101 0.92 -6.80 -1.46
CA ARG A 101 2.33 -6.46 -1.25
C ARG A 101 3.14 -7.76 -1.19
N PRO A 102 4.21 -7.90 -1.98
CA PRO A 102 5.11 -9.03 -1.84
C PRO A 102 6.00 -8.84 -0.61
N GLU A 103 6.40 -9.93 0.03
CA GLU A 103 7.56 -9.95 0.91
C GLU A 103 8.85 -10.27 0.14
N ILE A 104 10.00 -10.17 0.82
CA ILE A 104 11.28 -10.49 0.21
C ILE A 104 11.33 -12.00 -0.11
N GLY A 105 11.55 -12.32 -1.39
CA GLY A 105 11.58 -13.71 -1.85
C GLY A 105 10.21 -14.29 -2.20
N ALA A 106 9.15 -13.48 -2.22
CA ALA A 106 7.84 -13.89 -2.69
C ALA A 106 7.89 -14.48 -4.10
N GLN A 107 6.93 -15.37 -4.39
CA GLN A 107 6.74 -15.88 -5.75
C GLN A 107 6.46 -14.74 -6.73
N ARG A 108 6.68 -14.98 -8.03
CA ARG A 108 6.32 -13.97 -9.04
C ARG A 108 4.81 -13.71 -8.98
N MET A 109 4.41 -12.45 -9.16
CA MET A 109 2.99 -12.05 -9.14
C MET A 109 2.14 -12.90 -10.08
N SER A 110 2.63 -13.21 -11.29
CA SER A 110 1.91 -14.04 -12.25
C SER A 110 1.62 -15.44 -11.72
N ASP A 111 2.56 -16.05 -11.01
CA ASP A 111 2.43 -17.39 -10.44
C ASP A 111 1.42 -17.37 -9.30
N TRP A 112 1.56 -16.41 -8.38
CA TRP A 112 0.60 -16.20 -7.30
C TRP A 112 -0.82 -15.95 -7.81
N VAL A 113 -1.00 -15.08 -8.81
CA VAL A 113 -2.30 -14.82 -9.43
C VAL A 113 -2.88 -16.08 -10.07
N GLN A 114 -2.05 -16.85 -10.78
CA GLN A 114 -2.47 -18.11 -11.38
C GLN A 114 -2.89 -19.15 -10.32
N ILE A 115 -2.16 -19.25 -9.21
CA ILE A 115 -2.45 -20.18 -8.11
C ILE A 115 -3.82 -19.88 -7.53
N TRP A 116 -4.07 -18.65 -7.07
CA TRP A 116 -5.34 -18.35 -6.42
C TRP A 116 -6.51 -18.38 -7.41
N LYS A 117 -6.32 -18.02 -8.69
CA LYS A 117 -7.34 -18.19 -9.75
C LYS A 117 -7.65 -19.66 -9.99
N SER A 118 -6.66 -20.54 -9.98
CA SER A 118 -6.84 -21.99 -10.15
C SER A 118 -7.59 -22.60 -8.97
N VAL A 119 -7.16 -22.32 -7.75
CA VAL A 119 -7.79 -22.84 -6.52
C VAL A 119 -9.23 -22.34 -6.40
N SER A 120 -9.44 -21.03 -6.57
CA SER A 120 -10.77 -20.44 -6.53
C SER A 120 -11.67 -20.97 -7.65
N SER A 121 -11.17 -21.12 -8.89
CA SER A 121 -11.98 -21.67 -9.99
C SER A 121 -12.53 -23.04 -9.67
N ARG A 122 -11.70 -23.94 -9.12
CA ARG A 122 -12.12 -25.30 -8.74
C ARG A 122 -13.21 -25.27 -7.66
N ARG A 123 -13.02 -24.46 -6.61
CA ARG A 123 -13.97 -24.33 -5.50
C ARG A 123 -15.29 -23.67 -5.93
N ILE A 124 -15.20 -22.57 -6.70
CA ILE A 124 -16.36 -21.83 -7.19
C ILE A 124 -17.16 -22.69 -8.17
N ALA A 125 -16.50 -23.34 -9.14
CA ALA A 125 -17.17 -24.20 -10.11
C ALA A 125 -17.94 -25.35 -9.44
N ALA A 126 -17.36 -25.95 -8.39
CA ALA A 126 -18.01 -27.00 -7.63
C ALA A 126 -19.25 -26.49 -6.86
N VAL A 127 -19.15 -25.34 -6.21
CA VAL A 127 -20.27 -24.73 -5.46
C VAL A 127 -21.40 -24.28 -6.40
N LEU A 128 -21.06 -23.68 -7.54
CA LEU A 128 -22.04 -23.18 -8.52
C LEU A 128 -22.58 -24.24 -9.47
N LEU A 129 -22.00 -25.45 -9.48
CA LEU A 129 -22.26 -26.47 -10.50
C LEU A 129 -22.09 -25.91 -11.93
N ILE A 130 -21.11 -25.01 -12.13
CA ILE A 130 -20.79 -24.43 -13.44
C ILE A 130 -19.54 -25.05 -14.03
N LYS A 131 -19.44 -25.02 -15.35
CA LYS A 131 -18.21 -25.41 -16.04
C LYS A 131 -17.17 -24.29 -15.99
N PRO A 132 -15.87 -24.64 -15.81
CA PRO A 132 -14.77 -23.71 -16.03
C PRO A 132 -14.75 -23.22 -17.49
N PRO A 133 -14.04 -22.12 -17.79
CA PRO A 133 -13.23 -21.32 -16.86
C PRO A 133 -14.06 -20.31 -16.04
N VAL A 134 -13.70 -20.10 -14.77
CA VAL A 134 -14.32 -19.08 -13.91
C VAL A 134 -13.73 -17.70 -14.21
N TRP A 135 -12.41 -17.61 -14.36
CA TRP A 135 -11.67 -16.37 -14.64
C TRP A 135 -11.23 -16.27 -16.10
N GLN A 136 -10.97 -15.05 -16.58
CA GLN A 136 -10.17 -14.82 -17.80
C GLN A 136 -8.72 -15.31 -17.58
N SER A 137 -7.97 -15.60 -18.65
CA SER A 137 -6.55 -15.98 -18.55
C SER A 137 -5.73 -14.82 -17.95
N GLU A 138 -5.94 -13.63 -18.51
CA GLU A 138 -5.20 -12.43 -18.15
C GLU A 138 -5.69 -11.82 -16.83
N TYR A 139 -4.89 -10.90 -16.32
CA TYR A 139 -5.23 -9.97 -15.26
C TYR A 139 -4.61 -8.61 -15.58
N PHE A 140 -5.11 -7.57 -14.94
CA PHE A 140 -4.52 -6.24 -14.99
C PHE A 140 -3.83 -5.96 -13.66
N ASP A 141 -2.65 -5.36 -13.71
CA ASP A 141 -1.92 -4.92 -12.53
C ASP A 141 -1.34 -3.51 -12.69
N ARG A 142 -1.16 -2.82 -11.56
CA ARG A 142 -0.46 -1.55 -11.47
C ARG A 142 0.21 -1.40 -10.13
N TYR A 143 1.53 -1.26 -10.13
CA TYR A 143 2.28 -0.83 -8.95
C TYR A 143 1.92 0.59 -8.55
N LEU A 144 1.55 0.78 -7.29
CA LEU A 144 1.37 2.11 -6.70
C LEU A 144 2.74 2.73 -6.46
N ARG A 145 2.91 3.96 -6.92
CA ARG A 145 4.11 4.77 -6.65
C ARG A 145 3.85 5.66 -5.45
N SER A 146 4.90 6.21 -4.85
CA SER A 146 4.81 7.05 -3.63
C SER A 146 3.85 8.24 -3.72
N SER A 147 3.45 8.69 -4.92
CA SER A 147 2.46 9.74 -5.12
C SER A 147 1.01 9.25 -5.25
N GLU A 148 0.78 7.95 -5.52
CA GLU A 148 -0.54 7.34 -5.37
C GLU A 148 -0.61 6.80 -3.93
N ASN A 149 -1.25 7.55 -3.02
CA ASN A 149 -1.49 7.02 -1.70
C ASN A 149 -2.45 5.83 -1.83
N TYR A 150 -2.07 4.66 -1.31
CA TYR A 150 -2.91 3.48 -1.22
C TYR A 150 -4.32 3.82 -0.73
N SER A 151 -4.44 4.69 0.28
CA SER A 151 -5.72 5.16 0.81
C SER A 151 -6.54 5.94 -0.21
N GLU A 152 -5.92 6.78 -1.05
CA GLU A 152 -6.62 7.53 -2.10
C GLU A 152 -7.15 6.58 -3.19
N LYS A 153 -6.32 5.62 -3.61
CA LYS A 153 -6.73 4.60 -4.58
C LYS A 153 -7.88 3.75 -4.02
N TRP A 154 -7.78 3.35 -2.75
CA TRP A 154 -8.84 2.60 -2.08
C TRP A 154 -10.15 3.38 -2.01
N ASN A 155 -10.11 4.65 -1.63
CA ASN A 155 -11.30 5.53 -1.60
C ASN A 155 -12.01 5.59 -2.96
N TYR A 156 -11.25 5.58 -4.06
CA TYR A 156 -11.82 5.49 -5.40
C TYR A 156 -12.43 4.10 -5.66
N VAL A 157 -11.69 3.03 -5.36
CA VAL A 157 -12.10 1.63 -5.66
C VAL A 157 -13.35 1.21 -4.89
N GLU A 158 -13.48 1.60 -3.63
CA GLU A 158 -14.64 1.27 -2.80
C GLU A 158 -15.94 1.90 -3.33
N GLN A 159 -15.84 3.04 -4.03
CA GLN A 159 -16.98 3.67 -4.71
C GLN A 159 -17.41 2.96 -6.01
N ASN A 160 -16.68 1.94 -6.48
CA ASN A 160 -17.05 1.22 -7.71
C ASN A 160 -18.44 0.60 -7.63
N ALA A 161 -18.84 0.08 -6.47
CA ALA A 161 -20.17 -0.50 -6.29
C ALA A 161 -21.28 0.54 -6.49
N VAL A 162 -21.08 1.76 -5.96
CA VAL A 162 -22.01 2.89 -6.14
C VAL A 162 -22.04 3.34 -7.59
N ARG A 163 -20.88 3.55 -8.22
CA ARG A 163 -20.80 3.95 -9.63
C ARG A 163 -21.41 2.92 -10.59
N ALA A 164 -21.40 1.64 -10.21
CA ALA A 164 -22.03 0.56 -10.96
C ALA A 164 -23.54 0.42 -10.67
N GLY A 165 -24.11 1.24 -9.79
CA GLY A 165 -25.53 1.20 -9.42
C GLY A 165 -25.92 -0.05 -8.62
N LEU A 166 -24.98 -0.67 -7.93
CA LEU A 166 -25.24 -1.89 -7.13
C LEU A 166 -25.79 -1.56 -5.74
N VAL A 167 -25.42 -0.40 -5.20
CA VAL A 167 -25.83 0.15 -3.90
C VAL A 167 -25.81 1.68 -3.96
N ASP A 168 -26.62 2.34 -3.13
CA ASP A 168 -26.64 3.81 -3.03
C ASP A 168 -25.46 4.37 -2.22
N LEU A 169 -25.00 3.61 -1.24
CA LEU A 169 -23.89 3.95 -0.34
C LEU A 169 -22.83 2.87 -0.38
N ARG A 170 -21.55 3.26 -0.34
CA ARG A 170 -20.43 2.31 -0.44
C ARG A 170 -20.44 1.29 0.71
N GLU A 171 -20.85 1.72 1.90
CA GLU A 171 -20.92 0.89 3.12
C GLU A 171 -21.97 -0.22 3.01
N ALA A 172 -22.92 -0.10 2.08
CA ALA A 172 -23.94 -1.12 1.84
C ALA A 172 -23.45 -2.27 0.95
N TRP A 173 -22.28 -2.15 0.31
CA TRP A 173 -21.73 -3.25 -0.48
C TRP A 173 -21.09 -4.30 0.44
N PRO A 174 -21.63 -5.54 0.51
CA PRO A 174 -21.19 -6.50 1.51
C PRO A 174 -19.90 -7.25 1.12
N TYR A 175 -19.45 -7.13 -0.13
CA TYR A 175 -18.37 -7.94 -0.69
C TYR A 175 -17.06 -7.16 -0.85
N SER A 176 -16.74 -6.35 0.15
CA SER A 176 -15.48 -5.61 0.28
C SER A 176 -14.93 -5.73 1.69
N GLY A 177 -13.61 -5.60 1.83
CA GLY A 177 -12.98 -5.64 3.15
C GLY A 177 -11.45 -5.60 3.06
N THR A 178 -10.81 -5.94 4.18
CA THR A 178 -9.35 -6.00 4.33
C THR A 178 -8.95 -7.36 4.88
N ILE A 179 -7.91 -7.96 4.31
CA ILE A 179 -7.31 -9.21 4.83
C ILE A 179 -6.14 -8.87 5.77
N HIS A 180 -5.17 -8.08 5.30
CA HIS A 180 -4.05 -7.57 6.08
C HIS A 180 -3.96 -6.04 5.98
N ASP A 181 -3.48 -5.38 7.03
CA ASP A 181 -2.94 -4.03 6.87
C ASP A 181 -1.67 -4.14 6.00
N LEU A 182 -1.51 -3.28 4.99
CA LEU A 182 -0.34 -3.26 4.12
C LEU A 182 0.63 -2.13 4.45
N MET A 183 0.25 -1.26 5.40
CA MET A 183 0.99 -0.04 5.79
C MET A 183 1.97 -0.26 6.94
N PHE A 184 2.27 -1.52 7.28
CA PHE A 184 3.29 -1.89 8.27
C PHE A 184 4.73 -1.72 7.77
#